data_AF-A0A2V7IL88-F1
#
_entry.id   AF-A0A2V7IL88-F1
#
_cell.length_a   1.000
_cell.length_b   1.000
_cell.length_c   1.000
_cell.angle_alpha   90.00
_cell.angle_beta   90.00
_cell.angle_gamma   90.00
#
_symmetry.space_group_name_H-M   'P 1'
#
loop_
_entity.id
_entity.type
_entity.pdbx_description
1 polymer ?
#
loop_
_entity_poly.entity_id
_entity_poly.type
_entity_poly.pdbx_seq_one_letter_code
_entity_poly.pdbx_strand_id
1 'polypeptide(L)' 'MLSIVTAEQVSKTFQVKVRDPGLRGALRALFRPRYRDVHAVRDVTF' A
#
# COMPACT_ATOMS: atom_id res chain seq x y z
N MET A 1 31.03 -4.20 -13.36
CA MET A 1 30.02 -4.59 -14.37
C MET A 1 29.38 -3.31 -14.91
N LEU A 2 29.12 -3.23 -16.21
CA LEU A 2 28.38 -2.11 -16.81
C LEU A 2 26.88 -2.42 -16.74
N SER A 3 26.17 -1.73 -15.85
CA SER A 3 24.72 -1.78 -15.74
C SER A 3 24.10 -0.90 -16.83
N ILE A 4 23.18 -1.43 -17.62
CA ILE A 4 22.45 -0.65 -18.64
C ILE A 4 21.40 0.26 -17.98
N VAL A 5 20.90 -0.13 -16.80
CA VAL A 5 19.97 0.64 -15.96
C VAL A 5 20.39 0.49 -14.50
N THR A 6 20.30 1.58 -13.75
CA THR A 6 20.51 1.63 -12.29
C THR A 6 19.33 2.31 -11.63
N ALA A 7 18.81 1.76 -10.54
CA ALA A 7 17.79 2.40 -9.74
C ALA A 7 18.07 2.20 -8.25
N GLU A 8 17.98 3.28 -7.49
CA GLU A 8 18.26 3.29 -6.06
C GLU A 8 16.97 3.58 -5.28
N GLN A 9 16.86 2.98 -4.10
CA GLN A 9 15.77 3.24 -3.14
C GLN A 9 14.36 3.09 -3.75
N VAL A 10 14.19 2.13 -4.66
CA VAL A 10 12.89 1.90 -5.29
C VAL A 10 11.93 1.37 -4.23
N SER A 11 10.79 2.05 -4.09
CA SER A 11 9.73 1.69 -3.14
C SER A 11 8.37 1.64 -3.82
N LYS A 12 7.47 0.85 -3.25
CA LYS A 12 6.08 0.72 -3.73
C LYS A 12 5.13 0.54 -2.57
N THR A 13 4.21 1.49 -2.44
CA THR A 13 3.17 1.48 -1.43
C THR A 13 1.81 1.40 -2.09
N PHE A 14 0.96 0.52 -1.59
CA PHE A 14 -0.43 0.37 -2.03
C PHE A 14 -1.38 0.73 -0.90
N GLN A 15 -2.51 1.36 -1.23
CA GLN A 15 -3.56 1.62 -0.26
C GLN A 15 -4.68 0.59 -0.40
N VAL A 16 -4.94 -0.15 0.67
CA VAL A 16 -6.01 -1.15 0.73
C VAL A 16 -7.13 -0.63 1.62
N LYS A 17 -8.37 -0.64 1.11
CA LYS A 17 -9.55 -0.27 1.92
C LYS A 17 -9.74 -1.29 3.04
N VAL A 18 -9.82 -0.81 4.28
CA VAL A 18 -10.06 -1.62 5.48
C VAL A 18 -11.44 -1.31 6.03
N ARG A 19 -12.17 -2.34 6.42
CA ARG A 19 -13.50 -2.24 7.01
C ARG A 19 -13.56 -3.05 8.29
N ASP A 20 -14.23 -2.51 9.30
CA ASP A 20 -14.53 -3.25 10.54
C ASP A 20 -15.50 -4.40 10.25
N PRO A 21 -15.36 -5.53 10.96
CA PRO A 21 -16.30 -6.63 10.82
C PRO A 21 -17.74 -6.21 11.18
N GLY A 22 -18.71 -6.91 10.59
CA GLY A 22 -20.14 -6.73 10.86
C GLY A 22 -20.84 -5.62 10.05
N LEU A 23 -22.14 -5.47 10.30
CA LEU A 23 -23.04 -4.55 9.58
C LEU A 23 -22.76 -3.08 9.92
N ARG A 24 -22.53 -2.78 11.21
CA ARG A 24 -22.14 -1.42 11.65
C ARG A 24 -20.83 -0.98 11.00
N GLY A 25 -19.88 -1.90 10.86
CA GLY A 25 -18.64 -1.68 10.13
C GLY A 25 -18.86 -1.39 8.63
N ALA A 26 -19.87 -2.02 8.02
CA ALA A 26 -20.33 -1.71 6.65
C ALA A 26 -20.71 -0.27 6.48
N LEU A 27 -21.69 0.13 7.29
CA LEU A 27 -22.32 1.44 7.19
C LEU A 27 -21.27 2.51 7.47
N ARG A 28 -20.45 2.32 8.50
CA ARG A 28 -19.33 3.23 8.77
C ARG A 28 -18.35 3.32 7.61
N ALA A 29 -18.01 2.22 6.92
CA ALA A 29 -17.08 2.23 5.79
C ALA A 29 -17.63 2.87 4.50
N LEU A 30 -18.94 3.13 4.44
CA LEU A 30 -19.56 3.95 3.38
C LEU A 30 -19.37 5.44 3.69
N PHE A 31 -19.59 5.87 4.93
CA PHE A 31 -19.51 7.28 5.33
C PHE A 31 -18.09 7.75 5.70
N ARG A 32 -17.24 6.84 6.18
CA ARG A 32 -15.85 7.09 6.60
C ARG A 32 -14.98 5.91 6.18
N PRO A 33 -14.60 5.80 4.90
CA PRO A 33 -13.69 4.76 4.43
C PRO A 33 -12.32 4.91 5.11
N ARG A 34 -11.75 3.80 5.57
CA ARG A 34 -10.39 3.75 6.09
C ARG A 34 -9.51 2.98 5.13
N TYR A 35 -8.26 3.41 5.01
CA TYR A 35 -7.27 2.77 4.16
C TYR A 35 -6.07 2.39 5.02
N ARG A 36 -5.40 1.31 4.64
CA ARG A 36 -4.13 0.88 5.22
C ARG A 36 -3.09 0.80 4.11
N ASP A 37 -1.94 1.39 4.38
CA ASP A 37 -0.80 1.31 3.49
C ASP A 37 -0.14 -0.07 3.60
N VAL A 38 0.22 -0.61 2.44
CA VAL A 38 0.94 -1.87 2.27
C VAL A 38 2.21 -1.56 1.48
N HIS A 39 3.35 -1.62 2.17
CA HIS A 39 4.66 -1.46 1.56
C HIS A 39 5.10 -2.79 0.94
N ALA A 40 4.85 -2.94 -0.35
CA ALA A 40 5.15 -4.15 -1.12
C ALA A 40 6.61 -4.21 -1.60
N VAL A 41 7.21 -3.03 -1.81
CA VAL A 41 8.62 -2.92 -2.18
C VAL A 41 9.25 -1.91 -1.23
N ARG A 42 10.35 -2.31 -0.60
CA ARG A 42 11.06 -1.52 0.41
C ARG A 42 12.50 -1.32 -0.04
N ASP A 43 12.78 -0.11 -0.51
CA ASP A 43 14.12 0.45 -0.70
C ASP A 43 15.11 -0.46 -1.44
N VAL A 44 14.65 -1.13 -2.51
CA VAL A 44 15.51 -2.01 -3.31
C VAL A 44 16.36 -1.19 -4.29
N THR A 45 17.57 -1.69 -4.53
CA THR A 45 18.56 -1.10 -5.43
C THR A 45 19.09 -2.16 -6.38
N PHE A 46 19.23 -1.84 -7.66
CA PHE A 46 19.78 -2.72 -8.69
C PHE A 46 20.41 -1.95 -9.86
#